data_AF-A0A838VL14-F1
#
_entry.id   AF-A0A838VL14-F1
#
_cell.length_a   1.000
_cell.length_b   1.000
_cell.length_c   1.000
_cell.angle_alpha   90.00
_cell.angle_beta   90.00
_cell.angle_gamma   90.00
#
_symmetry.space_group_name_H-M   'P 1'
#
loop_
_entity.id
_entity.type
_entity.pdbx_description
1 polymer ?
#
loop_
_entity_poly.entity_id
_entity_poly.type
_entity_poly.pdbx_seq_one_letter_code
_entity_poly.pdbx_strand_id
1 'polypeptide(L)'
;MKQSLADTVNTLNIPLERDTFVCTLIRELAGTLQDLVGLEEASGFISVVAENMGRQLNHTYKSALLTSELSREQVADVLVDLKKRIQGDFYIIEQNHEKIIFGSRACPFGNLVIGRPSMCMMTSNV
;
A
#
# COMPACT_ATOMS: atom_id res chain seq x y z
N MET A 1 40.93 23.62 13.58
CA MET A 1 40.55 22.74 12.48
C MET A 1 39.10 23.03 12.12
N LYS A 2 38.82 23.59 10.93
CA LYS A 2 37.44 23.83 10.48
C LYS A 2 36.90 22.50 9.97
N GLN A 3 36.01 21.88 10.73
CA GLN A 3 35.26 20.73 10.24
C GLN A 3 34.42 21.19 9.04
N SER A 4 34.48 20.45 7.93
CA SER A 4 33.81 20.88 6.71
C SER A 4 32.29 20.75 6.89
N LEU A 5 31.52 21.59 6.21
CA LEU A 5 30.05 21.50 6.24
C LEU A 5 29.57 20.10 5.82
N ALA A 6 30.28 19.45 4.89
CA ALA A 6 29.98 18.09 4.46
C ALA A 6 30.10 17.07 5.61
N ASP A 7 31.14 17.19 6.45
CA ASP A 7 31.32 16.33 7.62
C ASP A 7 30.22 16.54 8.65
N THR A 8 29.82 17.80 8.87
CA THR A 8 28.70 18.13 9.76
C THR A 8 27.39 17.55 9.25
N VAL A 9 27.09 17.72 7.95
CA VAL A 9 25.85 17.24 7.32
C VAL A 9 25.74 15.71 7.38
N ASN A 10 26.83 14.98 7.13
CA ASN A 10 26.83 13.51 7.12
C ASN A 10 26.56 12.89 8.50
N THR A 11 26.73 13.65 9.59
CA THR A 11 26.47 13.18 10.95
C THR A 11 25.10 13.58 11.49
N LEU A 12 24.32 14.32 10.71
CA LEU A 12 22.98 14.72 11.12
C LEU A 12 22.08 13.49 11.19
N ASN A 13 21.43 13.30 12.34
CA ASN A 13 20.39 12.30 12.51
C ASN A 13 19.08 12.80 11.90
N ILE A 14 18.97 12.72 10.58
CA ILE A 14 17.76 13.05 9.82
C ILE A 14 17.00 11.74 9.59
N PRO A 15 15.71 11.65 9.98
CA PRO A 15 14.89 10.46 9.75
C PRO A 15 14.44 10.35 8.29
N LEU A 16 15.40 10.33 7.36
CA LEU A 16 15.20 10.25 5.92
C LEU A 16 15.68 8.88 5.43
N GLU A 17 14.77 7.92 5.50
CA GLU A 17 14.97 6.59 4.94
C GLU A 17 14.28 6.47 3.58
N ARG A 18 14.79 5.56 2.74
CA ARG A 18 14.25 5.36 1.39
C ARG A 18 12.75 5.04 1.40
N ASP A 19 12.32 4.15 2.29
CA ASP A 19 10.93 3.72 2.37
C ASP A 19 10.02 4.87 2.80
N THR A 20 10.42 5.61 3.84
CA THR A 20 9.71 6.81 4.29
C THR A 20 9.64 7.87 3.20
N PHE A 21 10.72 8.08 2.45
CA PHE A 21 10.76 9.02 1.33
C PHE A 21 9.80 8.61 0.21
N VAL A 22 9.81 7.34 -0.21
CA VAL A 22 8.92 6.84 -1.27
C VAL A 22 7.46 6.89 -0.82
N CYS A 23 7.14 6.47 0.41
CA CYS A 23 5.77 6.58 0.92
C CYS A 23 5.30 8.04 1.00
N THR A 24 6.19 8.97 1.35
CA THR A 24 5.90 10.42 1.33
C THR A 24 5.66 10.93 -0.08
N LEU A 25 6.48 10.51 -1.06
CA LEU A 25 6.29 10.85 -2.46
C LEU A 25 4.92 10.37 -2.98
N ILE A 26 4.55 9.11 -2.71
CA ILE A 26 3.23 8.58 -3.11
C ILE A 26 2.09 9.35 -2.44
N ARG A 27 2.24 9.71 -1.16
CA ARG A 27 1.27 10.54 -0.44
C ARG A 27 1.08 11.90 -1.11
N GLU A 28 2.16 12.59 -1.48
CA GLU A 28 2.06 13.90 -2.15
C GLU A 28 1.49 13.79 -3.56
N LEU A 29 1.80 12.73 -4.31
CA LEU A 29 1.22 12.50 -5.63
C LEU A 29 -0.30 12.25 -5.55
N ALA A 30 -0.72 11.33 -4.68
CA ALA A 30 -2.14 11.03 -4.46
C ALA A 30 -2.90 12.23 -3.91
N GLY A 31 -2.26 12.97 -3.00
CA GLY A 31 -2.80 14.19 -2.43
C GLY A 31 -2.99 15.31 -3.45
N THR A 32 -1.94 15.61 -4.20
CA THR A 32 -1.99 16.62 -5.28
C THR A 32 -3.07 16.27 -6.31
N LEU A 33 -3.17 14.99 -6.68
CA LEU A 33 -4.24 14.53 -7.57
C LEU A 33 -5.62 14.80 -6.96
N GLN A 34 -5.85 14.37 -5.72
CA GLN A 34 -7.12 14.59 -5.00
C GLN A 34 -7.48 16.08 -4.90
N ASP A 35 -6.51 16.93 -4.61
CA ASP A 35 -6.71 18.37 -4.45
C ASP A 35 -7.07 19.04 -5.79
N LEU A 36 -6.63 18.49 -6.92
CA LEU A 36 -6.92 19.01 -8.27
C LEU A 36 -8.22 18.49 -8.86
N VAL A 37 -8.48 17.18 -8.75
CA VAL A 37 -9.61 16.54 -9.45
C VAL A 37 -10.78 16.20 -8.54
N GLY A 38 -10.61 16.27 -7.22
CA GLY A 38 -11.61 15.83 -6.25
C GLY A 38 -11.36 14.39 -5.75
N LEU A 39 -12.08 14.03 -4.70
CA LEU A 39 -11.94 12.73 -4.05
C LEU A 39 -12.40 11.57 -4.92
N GLU A 40 -13.54 11.72 -5.60
CA GLU A 40 -14.16 10.64 -6.37
C GLU A 40 -13.26 10.24 -7.55
N GLU A 41 -12.81 11.22 -8.33
CA GLU A 41 -11.95 11.03 -9.48
C GLU A 41 -10.57 10.50 -9.07
N ALA A 42 -9.97 11.03 -8.00
CA ALA A 42 -8.71 10.53 -7.49
C ALA A 42 -8.82 9.09 -6.96
N SER A 43 -9.94 8.75 -6.32
CA SER A 43 -10.24 7.39 -5.85
C SER A 43 -10.37 6.43 -7.03
N GLY A 44 -11.06 6.84 -8.10
CA GLY A 44 -11.16 6.08 -9.35
C GLY A 44 -9.78 5.83 -9.98
N PHE A 45 -8.94 6.87 -10.07
CA PHE A 45 -7.58 6.74 -10.58
C PHE A 45 -6.73 5.77 -9.74
N ILE A 46 -6.74 5.91 -8.41
CA ILE A 46 -5.98 5.03 -7.51
C ILE A 46 -6.48 3.58 -7.61
N SER A 47 -7.77 3.38 -7.84
CA SER A 47 -8.34 2.03 -8.06
C SER A 47 -7.76 1.36 -9.29
N VAL A 48 -7.57 2.09 -10.40
CA VAL A 48 -6.91 1.56 -11.61
C VAL A 48 -5.44 1.21 -11.34
N VAL A 49 -4.74 2.04 -10.56
CA VAL A 49 -3.35 1.74 -10.13
C VAL A 49 -3.31 0.46 -9.29
N ALA A 50 -4.20 0.34 -8.31
CA ALA A 50 -4.31 -0.84 -7.45
C ALA A 50 -4.62 -2.10 -8.25
N GLU A 51 -5.54 -2.05 -9.21
CA GLU A 51 -5.89 -3.17 -10.09
C GLU A 51 -4.69 -3.65 -10.93
N ASN A 52 -3.91 -2.71 -11.48
CA ASN A 52 -2.67 -3.01 -12.20
C ASN A 52 -1.65 -3.74 -11.32
N MET A 53 -1.47 -3.26 -10.09
CA MET A 53 -0.59 -3.91 -9.11
C MET A 53 -1.12 -5.28 -8.71
N GLY A 54 -2.43 -5.39 -8.45
CA GLY A 54 -3.12 -6.62 -8.05
C GLY A 54 -2.97 -7.71 -9.10
N ARG A 55 -3.04 -7.38 -10.39
CA ARG A 55 -2.76 -8.33 -11.48
C ARG A 55 -1.34 -8.90 -11.43
N GLN A 56 -0.34 -8.04 -11.21
CA GLN A 56 1.06 -8.48 -11.13
C GLN A 56 1.28 -9.37 -9.92
N LEU A 57 0.75 -8.97 -8.76
CA LEU A 57 0.85 -9.74 -7.52
C LEU A 57 0.14 -11.09 -7.64
N ASN A 58 -1.06 -11.13 -8.22
CA ASN A 58 -1.80 -12.37 -8.49
C ASN A 58 -0.97 -13.33 -9.36
N HIS A 59 -0.30 -12.82 -10.40
CA HIS A 59 0.61 -13.63 -11.21
C HIS A 59 1.81 -14.15 -10.39
N THR A 60 2.42 -13.32 -9.55
CA THR A 60 3.51 -13.71 -8.66
C THR A 60 3.09 -14.83 -7.70
N TYR A 61 1.94 -14.70 -7.03
CA TYR A 61 1.43 -15.71 -6.11
C TYR A 61 1.09 -17.02 -6.82
N LYS A 62 0.37 -16.97 -7.95
CA LYS A 62 0.05 -18.15 -8.75
C LYS A 62 1.30 -18.90 -9.22
N SER A 63 2.31 -18.16 -9.67
CA SER A 63 3.60 -18.72 -10.10
C SER A 63 4.35 -19.36 -8.93
N ALA A 64 4.40 -18.69 -7.77
CA ALA A 64 5.05 -19.23 -6.57
C ALA A 64 4.34 -20.48 -6.02
N LEU A 65 3.00 -20.54 -6.16
CA LEU A 65 2.16 -21.68 -5.76
C LEU A 65 2.06 -22.78 -6.83
N LEU A 66 2.68 -22.60 -8.00
CA LEU A 66 2.63 -23.52 -9.14
C LEU A 66 1.19 -23.88 -9.56
N THR A 67 0.29 -22.91 -9.55
CA THR A 67 -1.12 -23.09 -9.91
C THR A 67 -1.61 -22.04 -10.91
N SER A 68 -2.55 -22.41 -11.76
CA SER A 68 -3.24 -21.47 -12.66
C SER A 68 -4.40 -20.75 -11.98
N GLU A 69 -4.97 -21.33 -10.92
CA GLU A 69 -6.17 -20.83 -10.24
C GLU A 69 -6.04 -20.95 -8.73
N LEU A 70 -6.72 -20.06 -8.01
CA LEU A 70 -6.78 -20.07 -6.54
C LEU A 70 -8.22 -20.38 -6.14
N SER A 71 -8.40 -21.28 -5.18
CA SER A 71 -9.68 -21.43 -4.50
C SER A 71 -10.02 -20.15 -3.74
N ARG A 72 -11.29 -19.95 -3.39
CA ARG A 72 -11.73 -18.81 -2.59
C ARG A 72 -10.98 -18.72 -1.26
N GLU A 73 -10.74 -19.85 -0.61
CA GLU A 73 -10.01 -19.95 0.65
C GLU A 73 -8.55 -19.51 0.43
N GLN A 74 -7.92 -19.98 -0.65
CA GLN A 74 -6.56 -19.57 -1.02
C GLN A 74 -6.46 -18.07 -1.37
N VAL A 75 -7.49 -17.50 -2.02
CA VAL A 75 -7.54 -16.05 -2.28
C VAL A 75 -7.52 -15.27 -0.97
N ALA A 76 -8.30 -15.70 0.03
CA ALA A 76 -8.34 -15.04 1.33
C ALA A 76 -6.97 -15.10 2.04
N ASP A 77 -6.31 -16.26 2.02
CA ASP A 77 -4.98 -16.46 2.60
C ASP A 77 -3.92 -15.60 1.89
N VAL A 78 -3.93 -15.58 0.56
CA VAL A 78 -3.02 -14.75 -0.25
C VAL A 78 -3.20 -13.27 0.03
N LEU A 79 -4.44 -12.79 0.16
CA LEU A 79 -4.71 -11.39 0.46
C LEU A 79 -4.20 -11.00 1.85
N VAL A 80 -4.37 -11.86 2.86
CA VAL A 80 -3.81 -11.62 4.21
C VAL A 80 -2.28 -11.60 4.17
N ASP A 81 -1.64 -12.56 3.50
CA ASP A 81 -0.17 -12.60 3.36
C ASP A 81 0.36 -11.37 2.61
N LEU A 82 -0.33 -10.95 1.54
CA LEU A 82 0.01 -9.74 0.79
C LEU A 82 0.07 -8.53 1.70
N LYS A 83 -0.97 -8.29 2.52
CA LYS A 83 -0.98 -7.12 3.41
C LYS A 83 0.12 -7.21 4.46
N LYS A 84 0.38 -8.41 5.00
CA LYS A 84 1.47 -8.64 5.96
C LYS A 84 2.85 -8.31 5.37
N ARG A 85 3.11 -8.67 4.12
CA ARG A 85 4.39 -8.37 3.42
C ARG A 85 4.66 -6.88 3.27
N ILE A 86 3.61 -6.07 3.15
CA ILE A 86 3.71 -4.61 3.06
C ILE A 86 3.48 -3.93 4.42
N GLN A 87 3.73 -4.62 5.54
CA GLN A 87 3.61 -4.09 6.90
C GLN A 87 2.18 -3.69 7.32
N GLY A 88 1.16 -4.19 6.61
CA GLY A 88 -0.22 -4.13 7.07
C GLY A 88 -0.56 -5.28 8.01
N ASP A 89 -1.53 -5.06 8.89
CA ASP A 89 -2.09 -6.11 9.75
C ASP A 89 -3.58 -6.25 9.42
N PHE A 90 -3.89 -7.12 8.46
CA PHE A 90 -5.25 -7.41 8.01
C PHE A 90 -5.66 -8.82 8.42
N TYR A 91 -6.92 -9.00 8.77
CA TYR A 91 -7.48 -10.27 9.20
C TYR A 91 -8.90 -10.44 8.64
N ILE A 92 -9.34 -11.70 8.48
CA ILE A 92 -10.67 -12.01 7.97
C ILE A 92 -11.70 -11.83 9.10
N ILE A 93 -12.73 -11.04 8.84
CA ILE A 93 -13.91 -10.88 9.71
C ILE A 93 -15.01 -11.86 9.28
N GLU A 94 -15.26 -11.94 7.97
CA GLU A 94 -16.31 -12.76 7.38
C GLU A 94 -15.84 -13.29 6.02
N GLN A 95 -16.19 -14.54 5.70
CA GLN A 95 -15.97 -15.11 4.38
C GLN A 95 -17.16 -16.00 4.01
N ASN A 96 -17.77 -15.73 2.86
CA ASN A 96 -18.88 -16.51 2.35
C ASN A 96 -18.81 -16.62 0.80
N HIS A 97 -19.90 -17.07 0.16
CA HIS A 97 -19.94 -17.28 -1.29
C HIS A 97 -19.97 -15.98 -2.11
N GLU A 98 -20.35 -14.86 -1.50
CA GLU A 98 -20.53 -13.56 -2.14
C GLU A 98 -19.37 -12.59 -1.83
N LYS A 99 -18.78 -12.67 -0.64
CA LYS A 99 -17.80 -11.68 -0.17
C LYS A 99 -16.76 -12.24 0.80
N ILE A 100 -15.64 -11.52 0.88
CA ILE A 100 -14.66 -11.62 1.96
C ILE A 100 -14.58 -10.24 2.61
N ILE A 101 -14.75 -10.16 3.93
CA ILE A 101 -14.63 -8.93 4.71
C ILE A 101 -13.32 -8.99 5.49
N PHE A 102 -12.50 -7.97 5.31
CA PHE A 102 -11.26 -7.79 6.07
C PHE A 102 -11.42 -6.70 7.13
N GLY A 103 -10.86 -6.96 8.31
CA GLY A 103 -10.50 -5.94 9.28
C GLY A 103 -9.03 -5.57 9.16
N SER A 104 -8.66 -4.38 9.63
CA SER A 104 -7.27 -3.92 9.68
C SER A 104 -6.95 -3.33 11.04
N ARG A 105 -5.81 -3.71 11.61
CA ARG A 105 -5.24 -3.14 12.84
C ARG A 105 -4.09 -2.18 12.55
N ALA A 106 -3.44 -2.33 11.39
CA ALA A 106 -2.35 -1.48 10.94
C ALA A 106 -2.41 -1.26 9.43
N CYS A 107 -2.33 0.00 9.02
CA CYS A 107 -2.22 0.40 7.62
C CYS A 107 -0.74 0.35 7.19
N PRO A 108 -0.43 -0.22 6.00
CA PRO A 108 0.91 -0.19 5.39
C PRO A 108 1.53 1.22 5.29
N PHE A 109 0.69 2.25 5.19
CA PHE A 109 1.11 3.65 5.07
C PHE A 109 1.11 4.39 6.41
N GLY A 110 0.72 3.73 7.52
CA GLY A 110 0.67 4.33 8.85
C GLY A 110 -0.07 5.67 8.89
N ASN A 111 0.56 6.68 9.49
CA ASN A 111 -0.04 8.02 9.61
C ASN A 111 -0.01 8.84 8.30
N LEU A 112 0.65 8.36 7.24
CA LEU A 112 0.76 9.10 5.99
C LEU A 112 -0.58 9.22 5.24
N VAL A 113 -1.55 8.34 5.50
CA VAL A 113 -2.89 8.40 4.89
C VAL A 113 -3.83 9.41 5.55
N ILE A 114 -3.44 10.00 6.69
CA ILE A 114 -4.29 10.98 7.38
C ILE A 114 -4.52 12.19 6.46
N GLY A 115 -5.79 12.52 6.24
CA GLY A 115 -6.20 13.60 5.34
C GLY A 115 -6.11 13.26 3.84
N ARG A 116 -5.76 12.02 3.48
CA ARG A 116 -5.63 11.53 2.09
C ARG A 116 -6.54 10.31 1.83
N PRO A 117 -7.87 10.44 1.94
CA PRO A 117 -8.80 9.32 1.85
C PRO A 117 -8.74 8.55 0.52
N SER A 118 -8.37 9.20 -0.59
CA SER A 118 -8.18 8.51 -1.88
C SER A 118 -7.15 7.38 -1.80
N MET A 119 -6.12 7.51 -0.95
CA MET A 119 -5.10 6.47 -0.75
C MET A 119 -5.66 5.19 -0.12
N CYS A 120 -6.76 5.24 0.63
CA CYS A 120 -7.36 4.04 1.19
C CYS A 120 -7.87 3.08 0.10
N MET A 121 -8.22 3.61 -1.09
CA MET A 121 -8.58 2.81 -2.25
C MET A 121 -7.42 1.97 -2.78
N MET A 122 -6.17 2.36 -2.50
CA MET A 122 -4.99 1.58 -2.89
C MET A 122 -5.00 0.19 -2.24
N THR A 123 -5.20 0.15 -0.92
CA THR A 123 -5.15 -1.12 -0.18
C THR A 123 -6.44 -1.93 -0.29
N SER A 124 -7.58 -1.29 -0.57
CA SER A 124 -8.86 -1.98 -0.72
C SER A 124 -9.04 -2.64 -2.08
N ASN A 125 -8.34 -2.16 -3.12
CA ASN A 125 -8.50 -2.63 -4.50
C ASN A 125 -7.29 -3.41 -5.03
N VAL A 126 -6.33 -3.76 -4.16
CA VAL A 126 -5.16 -4.59 -4.48
C VAL A 126 -5.26 -5.98 -3.88
#